data_AF-A0A8T4X5H5-F1
#
_entry.id   AF-A0A8T4X5H5-F1
#
_cell.length_a   1.000
_cell.length_b   1.000
_cell.length_c   1.000
_cell.angle_alpha   90.00
_cell.angle_beta   90.00
_cell.angle_gamma   90.00
#
_symmetry.space_group_name_H-M   'P 1'
#
loop_
_entity.id
_entity.type
_entity.pdbx_description
1 polymer ?
#
loop_
_entity_poly.entity_id
_entity_poly.type
_entity_poly.pdbx_seq_one_letter_code
_entity_poly.pdbx_strand_id
1 'polypeptide(L)'
;MEPQQKKRRASKIDLQMMHILKVLSDSGPQPFNQLGRMTHKSPSSLTNILKFLQNERKIEQSFHDGKVAYRITKRGKNMIQDFGTLGMTINKILEDGGSYHDDYSEIFINTAIAYELPWGIQDGICYDRNLSKVLPISADTAKEMQRTLYNCIKNDVKKKKIILDSTKDGTVILGLKIDYANLVKSINEQTLYYMDNMSKEETDFFDKIGDRGLSPTEKVKLDDIRKRTKAKIGVKLR
;
A
#
# COMPACT_ATOMS: atom_id res chain seq x y z
N MET A 1 -3.61 -34.11 5.39
CA MET A 1 -2.87 -32.91 4.94
C MET A 1 -3.22 -31.76 5.87
N GLU A 2 -2.26 -31.31 6.66
CA GLU A 2 -2.45 -30.25 7.65
C GLU A 2 -2.90 -28.91 7.00
N PRO A 3 -3.76 -28.13 7.68
CA PRO A 3 -4.22 -26.81 7.23
C PRO A 3 -3.08 -25.83 6.88
N GLN A 4 -1.93 -25.95 7.56
CA GLN A 4 -0.76 -25.08 7.36
C GLN A 4 -0.04 -25.34 6.02
N GLN A 5 0.00 -26.59 5.53
CA GLN A 5 0.60 -26.92 4.23
C GLN A 5 -0.28 -26.49 3.05
N LYS A 6 -1.61 -26.45 3.23
CA LYS A 6 -2.55 -25.90 2.23
C LYS A 6 -2.41 -24.38 2.09
N LYS A 7 -2.28 -23.64 3.21
CA LYS A 7 -2.08 -22.17 3.19
C LYS A 7 -0.78 -21.75 2.48
N ARG A 8 0.34 -22.44 2.74
CA ARG A 8 1.65 -22.16 2.10
C ARG A 8 1.68 -22.45 0.58
N ARG A 9 0.89 -23.43 0.11
CA ARG A 9 0.78 -23.74 -1.32
C ARG A 9 -0.09 -22.73 -2.08
N ALA A 10 -1.16 -22.24 -1.45
CA ALA A 10 -2.01 -21.19 -2.01
C ALA A 10 -1.23 -19.89 -2.23
N SER A 11 -0.49 -19.40 -1.21
CA SER A 11 0.30 -18.16 -1.32
C SER A 11 1.39 -18.21 -2.41
N LYS A 12 2.02 -19.37 -2.62
CA LYS A 12 3.04 -19.55 -3.67
C LYS A 12 2.43 -19.47 -5.08
N ILE A 13 1.22 -20.00 -5.27
CA ILE A 13 0.53 -19.93 -6.57
C ILE A 13 0.06 -18.50 -6.83
N ASP A 14 -0.43 -17.80 -5.81
CA ASP A 14 -0.85 -16.40 -5.88
C ASP A 14 0.31 -15.47 -6.26
N LEU A 15 1.48 -15.64 -5.63
CA LEU A 15 2.70 -14.91 -6.01
C LEU A 15 3.11 -15.17 -7.47
N GLN A 16 2.99 -16.41 -7.93
CA GLN A 16 3.33 -16.79 -9.30
C GLN A 16 2.36 -16.21 -10.33
N MET A 17 1.07 -16.12 -9.99
CA MET A 17 0.04 -15.44 -10.79
C MET A 17 0.29 -13.94 -10.87
N MET A 18 0.59 -13.31 -9.74
CA MET A 18 0.86 -11.87 -9.66
C MET A 18 2.08 -11.48 -10.48
N HIS A 19 3.14 -12.31 -10.46
CA HIS A 19 4.31 -12.06 -11.31
C HIS A 19 3.96 -12.04 -12.81
N ILE A 20 3.13 -12.98 -13.29
CA ILE A 20 2.69 -12.99 -14.69
C ILE A 20 1.85 -11.75 -15.03
N LEU A 21 0.89 -11.41 -14.16
CA LEU A 21 0.05 -10.23 -14.37
C LEU A 21 0.89 -8.95 -14.42
N LYS A 22 1.86 -8.80 -13.51
CA LYS A 22 2.77 -7.66 -13.48
C LYS A 22 3.61 -7.55 -14.75
N VAL A 23 4.23 -8.64 -15.20
CA VAL A 23 4.99 -8.66 -16.46
C VAL A 23 4.13 -8.22 -17.64
N LEU A 24 2.90 -8.73 -17.77
CA LEU A 24 1.98 -8.34 -18.85
C LEU A 24 1.48 -6.90 -18.72
N SER A 25 1.39 -6.37 -17.50
CA SER A 25 1.06 -4.96 -17.26
C SER A 25 2.19 -4.03 -17.69
N ASP A 26 3.43 -4.40 -17.38
CA ASP A 26 4.61 -3.56 -17.59
C ASP A 26 5.12 -3.62 -19.04
N SER A 27 5.00 -4.77 -19.69
CA SER A 27 5.58 -5.03 -21.02
C SER A 27 4.56 -5.17 -22.16
N GLY A 28 3.25 -5.05 -21.86
CA GLY A 28 2.19 -5.23 -22.86
C GLY A 28 1.96 -6.70 -23.25
N PRO A 29 1.31 -6.98 -24.39
CA PRO A 29 1.00 -8.34 -24.82
C PRO A 29 2.24 -9.18 -25.09
N GLN A 30 2.34 -10.39 -24.52
CA GLN A 30 3.53 -11.24 -24.66
C GLN A 30 3.20 -12.64 -25.21
N PRO A 31 3.94 -13.14 -26.21
CA PRO A 31 3.86 -14.55 -26.64
C PRO A 31 4.29 -15.51 -25.53
N PHE A 32 3.79 -16.76 -25.56
CA PHE A 32 4.06 -17.77 -24.53
C PHE A 32 5.55 -17.95 -24.22
N ASN A 33 6.38 -18.08 -25.26
CA ASN A 33 7.82 -18.30 -25.10
C ASN A 33 8.53 -17.10 -24.47
N GLN A 34 8.12 -15.88 -24.81
CA GLN A 34 8.69 -14.66 -24.25
C GLN A 34 8.28 -14.49 -22.79
N LEU A 35 7.01 -14.73 -22.49
CA LEU A 35 6.49 -14.70 -21.13
C LEU A 35 7.17 -15.76 -20.23
N GLY A 36 7.47 -16.94 -20.75
CA GLY A 36 8.23 -17.98 -20.03
C GLY A 36 9.66 -17.55 -19.69
N ARG A 37 10.35 -16.87 -20.62
CA ARG A 37 11.68 -16.30 -20.39
C ARG A 37 11.66 -15.20 -19.34
N MET A 38 10.72 -14.27 -19.46
CA MET A 38 10.60 -13.13 -18.54
C MET A 38 10.21 -13.53 -17.12
N THR A 39 9.43 -14.61 -16.98
CA THR A 39 8.93 -15.06 -15.67
C THR A 39 9.73 -16.20 -15.05
N HIS A 40 10.74 -16.73 -15.78
CA HIS A 40 11.55 -17.89 -15.42
C HIS A 40 10.71 -19.13 -15.04
N LYS A 41 9.59 -19.35 -15.74
CA LYS A 41 8.66 -20.47 -15.48
C LYS A 41 8.89 -21.61 -16.45
N SER A 42 8.78 -22.85 -15.95
CA SER A 42 8.73 -24.01 -16.81
C SER A 42 7.48 -23.96 -17.71
N PRO A 43 7.50 -24.56 -18.91
CA PRO A 43 6.35 -24.57 -19.81
C PRO A 43 5.08 -25.11 -19.13
N SER A 44 5.19 -26.21 -18.38
CA SER A 44 4.06 -26.81 -17.67
C SER A 44 3.48 -25.90 -16.58
N SER A 45 4.35 -25.25 -15.79
CA SER A 45 3.93 -24.29 -14.77
C SER A 45 3.24 -23.09 -15.40
N LEU A 46 3.82 -22.52 -16.47
CA LEU A 46 3.27 -21.39 -17.17
C LEU A 46 1.91 -21.71 -17.79
N THR A 47 1.76 -22.85 -18.46
CA THR A 47 0.48 -23.29 -19.05
C THR A 47 -0.62 -23.38 -18.00
N ASN A 48 -0.34 -23.98 -16.84
CA ASN A 48 -1.33 -24.14 -15.78
C ASN A 48 -1.79 -22.77 -15.23
N ILE A 49 -0.84 -21.86 -15.02
CA ILE A 49 -1.15 -20.54 -14.49
C ILE A 49 -1.91 -19.69 -15.53
N LEU A 50 -1.52 -19.74 -16.81
CA LEU A 50 -2.21 -19.01 -17.87
C LEU A 50 -3.65 -19.50 -18.04
N LYS A 51 -3.88 -20.82 -18.04
CA LYS A 51 -5.24 -21.40 -18.08
C LYS A 51 -6.09 -20.88 -16.92
N PHE A 52 -5.53 -20.86 -15.71
CA PHE A 52 -6.23 -20.34 -14.53
C PHE A 52 -6.57 -18.84 -14.69
N LEU A 53 -5.60 -18.02 -15.09
CA LEU A 53 -5.81 -16.58 -15.28
C LEU A 53 -6.80 -16.26 -16.41
N GLN A 54 -6.85 -17.08 -17.45
CA GLN A 54 -7.84 -16.97 -18.53
C GLN A 54 -9.24 -17.35 -18.05
N ASN A 55 -9.39 -18.46 -17.32
CA ASN A 55 -10.66 -18.88 -16.73
C ASN A 55 -11.23 -17.79 -15.81
N GLU A 56 -10.36 -17.15 -15.04
CA GLU A 56 -10.70 -16.03 -14.15
C GLU A 56 -10.89 -14.68 -14.88
N ARG A 57 -10.76 -14.65 -16.21
CA ARG A 57 -10.87 -13.46 -17.07
C ARG A 57 -9.89 -12.34 -16.70
N LYS A 58 -8.73 -12.68 -16.13
CA LYS A 58 -7.66 -11.75 -15.73
C LYS A 58 -6.68 -11.47 -16.87
N ILE A 59 -6.55 -12.43 -17.78
CA ILE A 59 -5.83 -12.28 -19.04
C ILE A 59 -6.69 -12.83 -20.19
N GLU A 60 -6.35 -12.46 -21.41
CA GLU A 60 -6.98 -12.97 -22.62
C GLU A 60 -5.92 -13.20 -23.71
N GLN A 61 -6.28 -13.98 -24.74
CA GLN A 61 -5.45 -14.10 -25.93
C GLN A 61 -5.72 -12.93 -26.88
N SER A 62 -4.67 -12.39 -27.45
CA SER A 62 -4.69 -11.35 -28.47
C SER A 62 -3.66 -11.65 -29.55
N PHE A 63 -3.72 -10.92 -30.66
CA PHE A 63 -2.64 -10.96 -31.66
C PHE A 63 -1.67 -9.80 -31.43
N HIS A 64 -0.38 -10.11 -31.45
CA HIS A 64 0.71 -9.15 -31.41
C HIS A 64 1.79 -9.60 -32.39
N ASP A 65 2.16 -8.75 -33.34
CA ASP A 65 3.11 -9.04 -34.43
C ASP A 65 2.81 -10.35 -35.19
N GLY A 66 1.52 -10.56 -35.51
CA GLY A 66 1.05 -11.75 -36.23
C GLY A 66 1.11 -13.06 -35.43
N LYS A 67 1.43 -13.01 -34.13
CA LYS A 67 1.50 -14.17 -33.24
C LYS A 67 0.45 -14.09 -32.14
N VAL A 68 0.02 -15.26 -31.66
CA VAL A 68 -0.83 -15.35 -30.48
C VAL A 68 -0.02 -14.94 -29.25
N ALA A 69 -0.54 -13.94 -28.55
CA ALA A 69 0.03 -13.36 -27.33
C ALA A 69 -1.03 -13.33 -26.23
N TYR A 70 -0.57 -13.14 -24.99
CA TYR A 70 -1.43 -12.93 -23.84
C TYR A 70 -1.42 -11.47 -23.46
N ARG A 71 -2.61 -10.89 -23.22
CA ARG A 71 -2.79 -9.52 -22.75
C ARG A 71 -3.53 -9.51 -21.43
N ILE A 72 -3.17 -8.58 -20.55
CA ILE A 72 -3.90 -8.36 -19.31
C ILE A 72 -5.23 -7.63 -19.57
N THR A 73 -6.31 -8.09 -18.91
CA THR A 73 -7.63 -7.43 -18.99
C THR A 73 -7.74 -6.30 -17.96
N LYS A 74 -8.80 -5.48 -18.02
CA LYS A 74 -9.10 -4.51 -16.95
C LYS A 74 -9.24 -5.19 -15.59
N ARG A 75 -9.87 -6.39 -15.54
CA ARG A 75 -10.00 -7.20 -14.31
C ARG A 75 -8.65 -7.67 -13.79
N GLY A 76 -7.73 -8.06 -14.68
CA GLY A 76 -6.34 -8.37 -14.31
C GLY A 76 -5.59 -7.17 -13.75
N LYS A 77 -5.74 -5.98 -14.36
CA LYS A 77 -5.13 -4.73 -13.87
C LYS A 77 -5.66 -4.35 -12.49
N ASN A 78 -6.96 -4.46 -12.28
CA ASN A 78 -7.56 -4.22 -10.96
C ASN A 78 -7.00 -5.20 -9.93
N MET A 79 -6.83 -6.49 -10.26
CA MET A 79 -6.20 -7.45 -9.35
C MET A 79 -4.75 -7.06 -8.97
N ILE A 80 -3.97 -6.49 -9.90
CA ILE A 80 -2.64 -5.96 -9.58
C ILE A 80 -2.75 -4.81 -8.57
N GLN A 81 -3.75 -3.94 -8.71
CA GLN A 81 -3.97 -2.83 -7.78
C GLN A 81 -4.49 -3.32 -6.42
N ASP A 82 -5.40 -4.29 -6.41
CA ASP A 82 -6.07 -4.82 -5.22
C ASP A 82 -5.15 -5.73 -4.37
N PHE A 83 -4.26 -6.50 -5.00
CA PHE A 83 -3.33 -7.42 -4.31
C PHE A 83 -1.87 -6.97 -4.29
N GLY A 84 -1.47 -6.10 -5.21
CA GLY A 84 -0.07 -6.05 -5.61
C GLY A 84 0.84 -5.25 -4.70
N THR A 85 0.44 -4.11 -4.17
CA THR A 85 1.44 -3.26 -3.50
C THR A 85 1.64 -3.67 -2.05
N LEU A 86 0.57 -3.76 -1.26
CA LEU A 86 0.70 -4.01 0.18
C LEU A 86 1.10 -5.47 0.48
N GLY A 87 0.38 -6.44 -0.10
CA GLY A 87 0.65 -7.86 0.11
C GLY A 87 2.04 -8.29 -0.38
N MET A 88 2.47 -7.84 -1.57
CA MET A 88 3.83 -8.13 -2.03
C MET A 88 4.91 -7.42 -1.21
N THR A 89 4.64 -6.20 -0.71
CA THR A 89 5.59 -5.51 0.18
C THR A 89 5.76 -6.27 1.49
N ILE A 90 4.66 -6.71 2.12
CA ILE A 90 4.70 -7.51 3.35
C ILE A 90 5.44 -8.82 3.10
N ASN A 91 5.09 -9.56 2.04
CA ASN A 91 5.76 -10.82 1.73
C ASN A 91 7.25 -10.63 1.48
N LYS A 92 7.64 -9.59 0.72
CA LYS A 92 9.05 -9.28 0.49
C LYS A 92 9.80 -8.99 1.78
N ILE A 93 9.22 -8.15 2.65
CA ILE A 93 9.82 -7.85 3.97
C ILE A 93 10.07 -9.15 4.75
N LEU A 94 9.11 -10.06 4.76
CA LEU A 94 9.23 -11.35 5.44
C LEU A 94 10.27 -12.28 4.78
N GLU A 95 10.32 -12.32 3.46
CA GLU A 95 11.32 -13.08 2.69
C GLU A 95 12.75 -12.56 2.94
N ASP A 96 12.92 -11.24 3.10
CA ASP A 96 14.19 -10.58 3.40
C ASP A 96 14.60 -10.69 4.90
N GLY A 97 13.81 -11.42 5.70
CA GLY A 97 14.08 -11.69 7.12
C GLY A 97 13.58 -10.60 8.06
N GLY A 98 12.60 -9.80 7.62
CA GLY A 98 11.84 -8.89 8.48
C GLY A 98 10.89 -9.62 9.42
N SER A 99 10.03 -8.86 10.09
CA SER A 99 9.11 -9.35 11.11
C SER A 99 7.68 -8.86 10.88
N TYR A 100 6.71 -9.68 11.25
CA TYR A 100 5.31 -9.31 11.26
C TYR A 100 4.74 -9.54 12.66
N HIS A 101 4.02 -8.54 13.15
CA HIS A 101 3.38 -8.51 14.44
C HIS A 101 1.88 -8.40 14.20
N ASP A 102 1.16 -9.45 14.56
CA ASP A 102 -0.30 -9.49 14.55
C ASP A 102 -0.83 -8.89 15.86
N ASP A 103 -1.90 -8.09 15.79
CA ASP A 103 -2.47 -7.34 16.92
C ASP A 103 -1.39 -6.62 17.75
N TYR A 104 -0.54 -5.83 17.07
CA TYR A 104 0.62 -5.20 17.70
C TYR A 104 0.24 -4.21 18.83
N SER A 105 -0.97 -3.65 18.79
CA SER A 105 -1.52 -2.83 19.87
C SER A 105 -2.11 -3.61 21.05
N GLU A 106 -2.31 -4.92 20.89
CA GLU A 106 -3.01 -5.84 21.78
C GLU A 106 -4.48 -5.44 22.08
N ILE A 107 -5.06 -4.41 21.43
CA ILE A 107 -6.45 -4.03 21.71
C ILE A 107 -7.40 -5.14 21.31
N PHE A 108 -7.16 -5.79 20.17
CA PHE A 108 -8.10 -6.76 19.64
C PHE A 108 -8.21 -7.96 20.59
N ILE A 109 -7.09 -8.57 20.97
CA ILE A 109 -7.05 -9.68 21.92
C ILE A 109 -7.63 -9.25 23.26
N ASN A 110 -7.23 -8.11 23.81
CA ASN A 110 -7.73 -7.67 25.12
C ASN A 110 -9.25 -7.44 25.09
N THR A 111 -9.78 -6.80 24.04
CA THR A 111 -11.20 -6.47 23.96
C THR A 111 -12.06 -7.69 23.63
N ALA A 112 -11.69 -8.43 22.58
CA ALA A 112 -12.49 -9.55 22.08
C ALA A 112 -12.37 -10.80 22.93
N ILE A 113 -11.20 -11.07 23.51
CA ILE A 113 -10.93 -12.31 24.25
C ILE A 113 -11.00 -12.07 25.75
N ALA A 114 -10.24 -11.10 26.29
CA ALA A 114 -10.17 -10.94 27.75
C ALA A 114 -11.43 -10.29 28.34
N TYR A 115 -12.05 -9.36 27.63
CA TYR A 115 -13.28 -8.69 28.07
C TYR A 115 -14.55 -9.20 27.38
N GLU A 116 -14.43 -10.11 26.41
CA GLU A 116 -15.56 -10.67 25.64
C GLU A 116 -16.46 -9.60 24.99
N LEU A 117 -15.88 -8.47 24.58
CA LEU A 117 -16.58 -7.36 23.93
C LEU A 117 -16.32 -7.33 22.42
N PRO A 118 -17.31 -6.97 21.60
CA PRO A 118 -17.11 -6.88 20.16
C PRO A 118 -16.11 -5.78 19.81
N TRP A 119 -15.04 -6.16 19.10
CA TRP A 119 -14.05 -5.25 18.55
C TRP A 119 -13.81 -5.57 17.08
N GLY A 120 -14.07 -4.59 16.21
CA GLY A 120 -14.06 -4.78 14.75
C GLY A 120 -12.82 -4.26 14.04
N ILE A 121 -11.78 -3.84 14.78
CA ILE A 121 -10.55 -3.25 14.22
C ILE A 121 -9.37 -4.10 14.68
N GLN A 122 -8.56 -4.57 13.75
CA GLN A 122 -7.33 -5.30 14.05
C GLN A 122 -6.18 -4.59 13.35
N ASP A 123 -5.09 -4.36 14.07
CA ASP A 123 -3.85 -3.84 13.49
C ASP A 123 -2.86 -4.96 13.23
N GLY A 124 -1.99 -4.73 12.26
CA GLY A 124 -0.83 -5.57 11.99
C GLY A 124 0.31 -4.69 11.51
N ILE A 125 1.50 -4.94 12.02
CA ILE A 125 2.69 -4.17 11.67
C ILE A 125 3.75 -5.10 11.10
N CYS A 126 4.34 -4.68 9.99
CA CYS A 126 5.42 -5.39 9.33
C CYS A 126 6.66 -4.49 9.30
N TYR A 127 7.79 -4.99 9.80
CA TYR A 127 9.07 -4.27 9.83
C TYR A 127 10.11 -4.95 8.95
N ASP A 128 10.78 -4.15 8.13
CA ASP A 128 11.99 -4.56 7.43
C ASP A 128 13.06 -5.03 8.44
N ARG A 129 13.84 -6.03 8.05
CA ARG A 129 14.96 -6.58 8.84
C ARG A 129 15.88 -5.49 9.38
N ASN A 130 16.13 -4.46 8.57
CA ASN A 130 17.02 -3.35 8.92
C ASN A 130 16.44 -2.43 10.01
N LEU A 131 15.14 -2.54 10.31
CA LEU A 131 14.45 -1.79 11.36
C LEU A 131 14.26 -2.58 12.66
N SER A 132 14.81 -3.80 12.75
CA SER A 132 14.66 -4.68 13.93
C SER A 132 15.07 -4.06 15.27
N LYS A 133 15.88 -3.00 15.27
CA LYS A 133 16.29 -2.25 16.47
C LYS A 133 15.66 -0.87 16.60
N VAL A 134 14.89 -0.43 15.61
CA VAL A 134 14.29 0.91 15.57
C VAL A 134 12.87 0.79 15.06
N LEU A 135 11.92 0.77 16.00
CA LEU A 135 10.50 0.63 15.72
C LEU A 135 9.85 2.03 15.71
N PRO A 136 9.58 2.64 14.54
CA PRO A 136 8.98 3.97 14.47
C PRO A 136 7.54 4.03 15.00
N ILE A 137 6.90 2.89 15.23
CA ILE A 137 5.57 2.79 15.82
C ILE A 137 5.68 1.90 17.07
N SER A 138 5.34 2.44 18.23
CA SER A 138 5.17 1.66 19.45
C SER A 138 3.77 1.04 19.52
N ALA A 139 3.57 0.04 20.39
CA ALA A 139 2.26 -0.53 20.65
C ALA A 139 1.25 0.54 21.11
N ASP A 140 1.68 1.51 21.92
CA ASP A 140 0.83 2.63 22.35
C ASP A 140 0.42 3.54 21.19
N THR A 141 1.33 3.82 20.26
CA THR A 141 0.98 4.58 19.04
C THR A 141 -0.02 3.82 18.19
N ALA A 142 0.17 2.51 17.98
CA ALA A 142 -0.78 1.67 17.25
C ALA A 142 -2.15 1.64 17.94
N LYS A 143 -2.16 1.55 19.27
CA LYS A 143 -3.36 1.60 20.11
C LYS A 143 -4.12 2.91 19.95
N GLU A 144 -3.43 4.04 19.98
CA GLU A 144 -4.05 5.35 19.80
C GLU A 144 -4.59 5.55 18.37
N MET A 145 -3.88 5.03 17.36
CA MET A 145 -4.36 5.04 15.98
C MET A 145 -5.67 4.26 15.82
N GLN A 146 -5.76 3.06 16.39
CA GLN A 146 -7.01 2.28 16.36
C GLN A 146 -8.17 3.02 17.05
N ARG A 147 -7.93 3.58 18.23
CA ARG A 147 -8.94 4.36 18.98
C ARG A 147 -9.41 5.58 18.21
N THR A 148 -8.47 6.30 17.58
CA THR A 148 -8.77 7.45 16.74
C THR A 148 -9.63 7.04 15.55
N LEU A 149 -9.28 5.96 14.85
CA LEU A 149 -10.06 5.44 13.72
C LEU A 149 -11.48 5.05 14.13
N TYR A 150 -11.62 4.30 15.23
CA TYR A 150 -12.93 3.93 15.78
C TYR A 150 -13.79 5.17 16.05
N ASN A 151 -13.23 6.18 16.73
CA ASN A 151 -13.94 7.41 17.06
C ASN A 151 -14.32 8.23 15.82
N CYS A 152 -13.47 8.28 14.80
CA CYS A 152 -13.79 8.91 13.51
C CYS A 152 -14.99 8.23 12.85
N ILE A 153 -14.97 6.91 12.69
CA ILE A 153 -16.08 6.13 12.11
C ILE A 153 -17.37 6.36 12.91
N LYS A 154 -17.30 6.23 14.25
CA LYS A 154 -18.44 6.46 15.14
C LYS A 154 -19.02 7.87 14.97
N ASN A 155 -18.17 8.89 14.83
CA ASN A 155 -18.60 10.27 14.64
C ASN A 155 -19.22 10.50 13.26
N ASP A 156 -18.67 9.88 12.21
CA ASP A 156 -19.20 9.98 10.85
C ASP A 156 -20.56 9.27 10.72
N VAL A 157 -20.77 8.16 11.43
CA VAL A 157 -22.09 7.52 11.58
C VAL A 157 -23.07 8.46 12.29
N LYS A 158 -22.69 9.04 13.43
CA LYS A 158 -23.54 10.01 14.16
C LYS A 158 -23.94 11.20 13.28
N LYS A 159 -23.02 11.67 12.43
CA LYS A 159 -23.22 12.76 11.48
C LYS A 159 -23.90 12.33 10.17
N LYS A 160 -24.31 11.06 10.05
CA LYS A 160 -24.95 10.47 8.86
C LYS A 160 -24.13 10.60 7.56
N LYS A 161 -22.80 10.68 7.67
CA LYS A 161 -21.92 10.68 6.49
C LYS A 161 -21.72 9.28 5.92
N ILE A 162 -21.81 8.26 6.77
CA ILE A 162 -21.74 6.84 6.42
C ILE A 162 -22.84 6.07 7.15
N ILE A 163 -23.21 4.90 6.61
CA ILE A 163 -24.22 4.00 7.18
C ILE A 163 -23.55 2.66 7.44
N LEU A 164 -23.75 2.09 8.63
CA LEU A 164 -23.33 0.73 8.97
C LEU A 164 -24.56 -0.19 8.86
N ASP A 165 -24.42 -1.31 8.16
CA ASP A 165 -25.47 -2.30 7.93
C ASP A 165 -25.03 -3.66 8.49
N SER A 166 -25.66 -4.10 9.58
CA SER A 166 -25.34 -5.36 10.26
C SER A 166 -25.67 -6.62 9.46
N THR A 167 -26.34 -6.49 8.30
CA THR A 167 -26.62 -7.62 7.39
C THR A 167 -25.50 -7.87 6.38
N LYS A 168 -24.50 -6.99 6.31
CA LYS A 168 -23.36 -7.11 5.40
C LYS A 168 -22.17 -7.73 6.11
N ASP A 169 -21.50 -8.63 5.41
CA ASP A 169 -20.21 -9.20 5.81
C ASP A 169 -19.12 -8.73 4.83
N GLY A 170 -17.91 -8.50 5.35
CA GLY A 170 -16.77 -8.03 4.57
C GLY A 170 -15.66 -7.45 5.41
N THR A 171 -14.48 -7.30 4.79
CA THR A 171 -13.29 -6.73 5.42
C THR A 171 -12.83 -5.51 4.65
N VAL A 172 -12.54 -4.43 5.37
CA VAL A 172 -11.90 -3.23 4.83
C VAL A 172 -10.46 -3.18 5.35
N ILE A 173 -9.50 -2.97 4.45
CA ILE A 173 -8.08 -2.85 4.79
C ILE A 173 -7.63 -1.41 4.56
N LEU A 174 -7.12 -0.76 5.61
CA LEU A 174 -6.42 0.51 5.53
C LEU A 174 -4.94 0.27 5.78
N GLY A 175 -4.11 0.41 4.74
CA GLY A 175 -2.66 0.22 4.83
C GLY A 175 -1.91 1.55 4.80
N LEU A 176 -0.94 1.71 5.70
CA LEU A 176 0.01 2.83 5.68
C LEU A 176 1.40 2.29 5.38
N LYS A 177 2.09 2.92 4.43
CA LYS A 177 3.50 2.64 4.13
C LYS A 177 4.35 3.77 4.70
N ILE A 178 5.24 3.42 5.63
CA ILE A 178 6.19 4.36 6.22
C ILE A 178 7.56 4.11 5.59
N ASP A 179 8.08 5.13 4.90
CA ASP A 179 9.49 5.19 4.54
C ASP A 179 10.24 5.80 5.72
N TYR A 180 11.04 4.99 6.42
CA TYR A 180 11.72 5.40 7.63
C TYR A 180 12.68 6.58 7.39
N ALA A 181 13.44 6.57 6.29
CA ALA A 181 14.40 7.63 5.99
C ALA A 181 13.68 8.98 5.76
N ASN A 182 12.59 8.94 5.00
CA ASN A 182 11.77 10.12 4.77
C ASN A 182 11.01 10.57 6.03
N LEU A 183 10.55 9.65 6.87
CA LEU A 183 9.93 9.99 8.16
C LEU A 183 10.91 10.76 9.06
N VAL A 184 12.15 10.27 9.21
CA VAL A 184 13.19 10.93 10.00
C VAL A 184 13.45 12.34 9.46
N LYS A 185 13.58 12.49 8.14
CA LYS A 185 13.74 13.78 7.49
C LYS A 185 12.56 14.71 7.81
N SER A 186 11.33 14.23 7.65
CA SER A 186 10.12 15.02 7.90
C SER A 186 9.97 15.47 9.34
N ILE A 187 10.35 14.63 10.32
CA ILE A 187 10.37 15.00 11.73
C ILE A 187 11.42 16.09 11.98
N ASN A 188 12.64 15.90 11.48
CA ASN A 188 13.74 16.86 11.65
C ASN A 188 13.44 18.22 11.00
N GLU A 189 12.78 18.21 9.84
CA GLU A 189 12.35 19.41 9.12
C GLU A 189 11.04 19.99 9.66
N GLN A 190 10.42 19.36 10.66
CA GLN A 190 9.12 19.73 11.22
C GLN A 190 8.05 19.91 10.12
N THR A 191 8.01 18.99 9.16
CA THR A 191 7.19 19.13 7.94
C THR A 191 5.72 19.38 8.26
N LEU A 192 5.15 18.67 9.23
CA LEU A 192 3.74 18.86 9.61
C LEU A 192 3.50 20.28 10.17
N TYR A 193 4.35 20.73 11.09
CA TYR A 193 4.28 22.09 11.62
C TYR A 193 4.43 23.14 10.52
N TYR A 194 5.36 22.92 9.57
CA TYR A 194 5.52 23.80 8.42
C TYR A 194 4.23 23.87 7.58
N MET A 195 3.61 22.73 7.28
CA MET A 195 2.37 22.67 6.50
C MET A 195 1.23 23.40 7.21
N ASP A 196 1.08 23.20 8.51
CA ASP A 196 0.03 23.85 9.32
C ASP A 196 0.22 25.38 9.45
N ASN A 197 1.44 25.87 9.20
CA ASN A 197 1.81 27.28 9.30
C ASN A 197 2.30 27.86 7.97
N MET A 198 1.99 27.19 6.86
CA MET A 198 2.39 27.61 5.53
C MET A 198 1.83 29.00 5.23
N SER A 199 2.61 29.84 4.54
CA SER A 199 2.14 31.18 4.20
C SER A 199 1.00 31.11 3.18
N LYS A 200 0.08 32.08 3.26
CA LYS A 200 -0.98 32.25 2.26
C LYS A 200 -0.40 32.41 0.86
N GLU A 201 0.71 33.14 0.72
CA GLU A 201 1.40 33.31 -0.56
C GLU A 201 1.87 31.97 -1.15
N GLU A 202 2.39 31.06 -0.34
CA GLU A 202 2.79 29.72 -0.80
C GLU A 202 1.58 28.87 -1.17
N THR A 203 0.49 28.97 -0.41
CA THR A 203 -0.77 28.27 -0.70
C THR A 203 -1.36 28.73 -2.02
N ASP A 204 -1.51 30.05 -2.19
CA ASP A 204 -2.01 30.68 -3.42
C ASP A 204 -1.11 30.34 -4.62
N PHE A 205 0.20 30.18 -4.38
CA PHE A 205 1.14 29.72 -5.39
C PHE A 205 0.78 28.30 -5.84
N PHE A 206 0.63 27.34 -4.93
CA PHE A 206 0.26 25.97 -5.29
C PHE A 206 -1.11 25.87 -5.97
N ASP A 207 -2.10 26.62 -5.50
CA ASP A 207 -3.44 26.66 -6.11
C ASP A 207 -3.39 27.14 -7.57
N LYS A 208 -2.52 28.12 -7.87
CA LYS A 208 -2.32 28.63 -9.23
C LYS A 208 -1.57 27.63 -10.14
N ILE A 209 -0.64 26.85 -9.59
CA ILE A 209 0.09 25.84 -10.36
C ILE A 209 -0.84 24.65 -10.67
N GLY A 210 -1.61 24.19 -9.68
CA GLY A 210 -2.35 22.93 -9.79
C GLY A 210 -1.40 21.76 -10.04
N ASP A 211 -1.76 20.90 -10.99
CA ASP A 211 -1.03 19.65 -11.26
C ASP A 211 0.15 19.80 -12.24
N ARG A 212 0.41 21.00 -12.78
CA ARG A 212 1.49 21.18 -13.77
C ARG A 212 2.87 21.20 -13.11
N GLY A 213 3.88 20.84 -13.89
CA GLY A 213 5.28 21.02 -13.48
C GLY A 213 5.65 22.50 -13.29
N LEU A 214 6.55 22.77 -12.36
CA LEU A 214 7.13 24.09 -12.14
C LEU A 214 8.22 24.38 -13.19
N SER A 215 8.15 25.55 -13.82
CA SER A 215 9.25 26.08 -14.62
C SER A 215 10.46 26.45 -13.74
N PRO A 216 11.67 26.62 -14.30
CA PRO A 216 12.86 26.99 -13.51
C PRO A 216 12.68 28.29 -12.70
N THR A 217 12.04 29.30 -13.29
CA THR A 217 11.77 30.58 -12.61
C THR A 217 10.77 30.43 -11.47
N GLU A 218 9.76 29.59 -11.64
CA GLU A 218 8.79 29.27 -10.60
C GLU A 218 9.40 28.49 -9.43
N LYS A 219 10.37 27.61 -9.69
CA LYS A 219 11.12 26.93 -8.63
C LYS A 219 11.89 27.92 -7.76
N VAL A 220 12.62 28.86 -8.39
CA VAL A 220 13.35 29.92 -7.66
C VAL A 220 12.39 30.76 -6.81
N LYS A 221 11.25 31.15 -7.39
CA LYS A 221 10.22 31.90 -6.67
C LYS A 221 9.67 31.12 -5.47
N LEU A 222 9.36 29.83 -5.64
CA LEU A 222 8.87 28.98 -4.56
C LEU A 222 9.91 28.84 -3.44
N ASP A 223 11.19 28.70 -3.78
CA ASP A 223 12.27 28.61 -2.80
C ASP A 223 12.40 29.89 -1.96
N ASP A 224 12.23 31.06 -2.57
CA ASP A 224 12.24 32.33 -1.84
C ASP A 224 11.02 32.48 -0.94
N ILE A 225 9.82 32.09 -1.40
CA ILE A 225 8.62 32.04 -0.55
C ILE A 225 8.84 31.13 0.65
N ARG A 226 9.44 29.95 0.44
CA ARG A 226 9.75 28.98 1.51
C ARG A 226 10.77 29.51 2.49
N LYS A 227 11.84 30.16 2.03
CA LYS A 227 12.83 30.79 2.91
C LYS A 227 12.17 31.82 3.84
N ARG A 228 11.31 32.68 3.28
CA ARG A 228 10.56 33.68 4.08
C ARG A 228 9.60 33.01 5.07
N THR A 229 8.89 31.98 4.63
CA THR A 229 7.96 31.23 5.50
C THR A 229 8.71 30.57 6.65
N LYS A 230 9.80 29.84 6.37
CA LYS A 230 10.65 29.20 7.41
C LYS A 230 11.21 30.21 8.41
N ALA A 231 11.70 31.35 7.93
CA ALA A 231 12.20 32.42 8.80
C ALA A 231 11.09 32.95 9.73
N LYS A 232 9.87 33.13 9.22
CA LYS A 232 8.71 33.60 9.99
C LYS A 232 8.30 32.62 11.10
N ILE A 233 8.28 31.32 10.81
CA ILE A 233 7.80 30.30 11.75
C ILE A 233 8.91 29.74 12.66
N GLY A 234 10.15 30.24 12.54
CA GLY A 234 11.26 29.87 13.41
C GLY A 234 11.81 28.46 13.20
N VAL A 235 11.51 27.80 12.07
CA VAL A 235 12.08 26.48 11.75
C VAL A 235 13.52 26.67 11.27
N LYS A 236 14.49 26.28 12.12
CA LYS A 236 15.92 26.32 11.76
C LYS A 236 16.22 25.32 10.65
N LEU A 237 16.94 25.76 9.63
CA LEU A 237 17.64 24.84 8.73
C LEU A 237 18.69 24.09 9.56
N ARG A 238 18.50 22.78 9.75
CA ARG A 238 19.60 21.89 10.15
C ARG A 238 20.22 21.30 8.90
#